data_AF-K9WEP3-F1
#
_entry.id   AF-K9WEP3-F1
#
_cell.length_a   1.000
_cell.length_b   1.000
_cell.length_c   1.000
_cell.angle_alpha   90.00
_cell.angle_beta   90.00
_cell.angle_gamma   90.00
#
_symmetry.space_group_name_H-M   'P 1'
#
loop_
_entity.id
_entity.type
_entity.pdbx_description
1 polymer ?
#
loop_
_entity_poly.entity_id
_entity_poly.type
_entity_poly.pdbx_seq_one_letter_code
_entity_poly.pdbx_strand_id
1 'polypeptide(L)'
;MTQGVFYCYQIPLSNIAKVDWIVGNPIRDRELEAELNQPVWRVQYNVDHPNMQKFNRFDTCTSCQFFGVVFEDDVEDDFEEECQEATLLWH
;
A
#
# COMPACT_ATOMS: atom_id res chain seq x y z
N MET A 1 10.40 3.37 16.27
CA MET A 1 10.22 2.58 15.05
C MET A 1 9.23 3.34 14.20
N THR A 2 9.64 3.75 13.00
CA THR A 2 8.76 4.45 12.07
C THR A 2 7.88 3.42 11.38
N GLN A 3 6.56 3.63 11.39
CA GLN A 3 5.60 2.71 10.82
C GLN A 3 4.96 3.33 9.58
N GLY A 4 4.83 2.53 8.53
CA GLY A 4 4.12 2.88 7.32
C GLY A 4 2.85 2.03 7.20
N VAL A 5 1.97 2.42 6.28
CA VAL A 5 0.73 1.74 6.00
C VAL A 5 0.63 1.44 4.51
N PHE A 6 0.15 0.25 4.18
CA PHE A 6 -0.38 -0.01 2.84
C PHE A 6 -1.73 -0.73 2.94
N TYR A 7 -2.50 -0.58 1.88
CA TYR A 7 -3.76 -1.27 1.67
C TYR A 7 -3.57 -2.36 0.62
N CYS A 8 -4.31 -3.46 0.75
CA CYS A 8 -4.33 -4.52 -0.24
C CYS A 8 -5.70 -5.19 -0.27
N TYR A 9 -6.05 -5.82 -1.39
CA TYR A 9 -7.33 -6.52 -1.52
C TYR A 9 -7.28 -7.96 -1.02
N GLN A 10 -6.08 -8.52 -0.94
CA GLN A 10 -5.86 -9.89 -0.49
C GLN A 10 -4.58 -10.00 0.33
N ILE A 11 -4.72 -10.61 1.51
CA ILE A 11 -3.61 -11.07 2.33
C ILE A 11 -3.20 -12.49 1.90
N PRO A 12 -1.92 -12.86 2.00
CA PRO A 12 -1.47 -14.20 1.65
C PRO A 12 -2.04 -15.27 2.59
N LEU A 13 -2.27 -16.47 2.06
CA LEU A 13 -2.66 -17.64 2.85
C LEU A 13 -1.50 -18.19 3.71
N SER A 14 -0.26 -17.82 3.37
CA SER A 14 0.92 -18.17 4.16
C SER A 14 0.92 -17.46 5.51
N ASN A 15 1.64 -18.04 6.49
CA ASN A 15 1.69 -17.50 7.84
C ASN A 15 2.34 -16.09 7.87
N ILE A 16 1.50 -15.07 7.91
CA ILE A 16 1.86 -13.63 8.00
C ILE A 16 2.77 -13.36 9.18
N ALA A 17 2.67 -14.12 10.27
CA ALA A 17 3.53 -13.99 11.43
C ALA A 17 5.01 -14.33 11.16
N LYS A 18 5.34 -14.90 9.98
CA LYS A 18 6.73 -15.15 9.55
C LYS A 18 7.33 -13.96 8.79
N VAL A 19 6.55 -12.94 8.48
CA VAL A 19 7.01 -11.76 7.77
C VAL A 19 7.48 -10.75 8.81
N ASP A 20 8.80 -10.57 8.90
CA ASP A 20 9.49 -9.82 9.95
C ASP A 20 9.32 -8.29 9.86
N TRP A 21 8.94 -7.79 8.69
CA TRP A 21 8.66 -6.37 8.48
C TRP A 21 7.20 -5.97 8.74
N ILE A 22 6.29 -6.93 8.94
CA ILE A 22 4.90 -6.63 9.29
C ILE A 22 4.80 -6.30 10.78
N VAL A 23 4.12 -5.21 11.07
CA VAL A 23 3.87 -4.74 12.42
C VAL A 23 2.44 -5.08 12.82
N GLY A 24 2.28 -6.12 13.65
CA GLY A 24 0.97 -6.55 14.12
C GLY A 24 0.17 -7.35 13.08
N ASN A 25 -1.12 -7.57 13.35
CA ASN A 25 -1.99 -8.31 12.44
C ASN A 25 -2.66 -7.34 11.45
N PRO A 26 -2.77 -7.70 10.16
CA PRO A 26 -3.59 -6.96 9.20
C PRO A 26 -5.03 -6.77 9.71
N ILE A 27 -5.56 -5.56 9.52
CA ILE A 27 -6.92 -5.20 9.94
C ILE A 27 -7.76 -5.02 8.69
N ARG A 28 -8.96 -5.60 8.67
CA ARG A 28 -9.90 -5.41 7.58
C ARG A 28 -10.57 -4.04 7.71
N ASP A 29 -10.41 -3.20 6.69
CA ASP A 29 -10.99 -1.87 6.65
C ASP A 29 -12.43 -1.94 6.14
N ARG A 30 -13.40 -1.73 7.03
CA ARG A 30 -14.83 -1.87 6.72
C ARG A 30 -15.39 -0.66 5.99
N GLU A 31 -14.80 0.50 6.19
CA GLU A 31 -15.26 1.74 5.56
C GLU A 31 -14.85 1.72 4.08
N LEU A 32 -13.55 1.49 3.81
CA LEU A 32 -13.04 1.37 2.44
C LEU A 32 -13.63 0.16 1.70
N GLU A 33 -13.90 -0.95 2.38
CA GLU A 33 -14.58 -2.10 1.78
C GLU A 33 -15.99 -1.76 1.29
N ALA A 34 -16.73 -0.95 2.04
CA ALA A 34 -18.07 -0.52 1.65
C ALA A 34 -18.02 0.45 0.48
N GLU A 35 -17.03 1.35 0.46
CA GLU A 35 -16.84 2.32 -0.62
C GLU A 35 -16.43 1.65 -1.94
N LEU A 36 -15.45 0.75 -1.89
CA LEU A 36 -14.89 0.10 -3.07
C LEU A 36 -15.65 -1.18 -3.47
N ASN A 37 -16.63 -1.60 -2.68
CA ASN A 37 -17.40 -2.83 -2.84
C ASN A 37 -16.52 -4.09 -3.05
N GLN A 38 -15.39 -4.15 -2.35
CA GLN A 38 -14.44 -5.25 -2.39
C GLN A 38 -13.64 -5.34 -1.08
N PRO A 39 -13.08 -6.50 -0.70
CA PRO A 39 -12.31 -6.62 0.54
C PRO A 39 -11.09 -5.70 0.55
N VAL A 40 -10.88 -4.98 1.65
CA VAL A 40 -9.70 -4.12 1.86
C VAL A 40 -9.04 -4.45 3.18
N TRP A 41 -7.72 -4.62 3.15
CA TRP A 41 -6.89 -4.90 4.31
C TRP A 41 -5.86 -3.80 4.49
N ARG A 42 -5.84 -3.22 5.68
CA ARG A 42 -4.82 -2.30 6.15
C ARG A 42 -3.69 -3.07 6.83
N VAL A 43 -2.47 -2.90 6.33
CA VAL A 43 -1.27 -3.56 6.85
C VAL A 43 -0.27 -2.50 7.32
N GLN A 44 0.21 -2.65 8.55
CA GLN A 44 1.27 -1.81 9.09
C GLN A 44 2.62 -2.49 8.89
N TYR A 45 3.64 -1.71 8.55
CA TYR A 45 4.98 -2.23 8.29
C TYR A 45 6.08 -1.34 8.90
N ASN A 46 7.26 -1.92 9.12
CA ASN A 46 8.44 -1.20 9.57
C ASN A 46 9.12 -0.50 8.38
N VAL A 47 9.08 0.83 8.32
CA VAL A 47 9.65 1.64 7.23
C VAL A 47 11.17 1.51 7.19
N ASP A 48 11.81 1.25 8.34
CA ASP A 48 13.26 1.13 8.43
C ASP A 48 13.78 -0.24 7.96
N HIS A 49 12.89 -1.18 7.59
CA HIS A 49 13.28 -2.49 7.12
C HIS A 49 13.87 -2.43 5.69
N PRO A 50 14.98 -3.12 5.38
CA PRO A 50 15.60 -3.07 4.05
C PRO A 50 14.67 -3.47 2.89
N ASN A 51 13.77 -4.42 3.13
CA ASN A 51 12.79 -4.86 2.13
C ASN A 51 11.62 -3.88 1.94
N MET A 52 11.37 -2.99 2.92
CA MET A 52 10.24 -2.05 2.88
C MET A 52 10.66 -0.63 2.50
N GLN A 53 11.89 -0.45 2.02
CA GLN A 53 12.32 0.80 1.39
C GLN A 53 11.51 1.05 0.12
N LYS A 54 11.31 2.33 -0.24
CA LYS A 54 10.44 2.76 -1.37
C LYS A 54 10.67 1.99 -2.67
N PHE A 55 11.92 1.72 -3.03
CA PHE A 55 12.27 0.99 -4.26
C PHE A 55 12.08 -0.53 -4.18
N ASN A 56 11.94 -1.11 -2.98
CA ASN A 56 11.91 -2.56 -2.76
C ASN A 56 10.52 -3.06 -2.32
N ARG A 57 9.70 -2.19 -1.74
CA ARG A 57 8.47 -2.55 -1.03
C ARG A 57 7.42 -3.21 -1.93
N PHE A 58 7.30 -2.78 -3.18
CA PHE A 58 6.32 -3.34 -4.11
C PHE A 58 6.65 -4.78 -4.50
N ASP A 59 7.91 -5.03 -4.89
CA ASP A 59 8.40 -6.37 -5.24
C ASP A 59 8.36 -7.31 -4.03
N THR A 60 8.68 -6.79 -2.85
CA THR A 60 8.60 -7.52 -1.58
C THR A 60 7.17 -7.96 -1.27
N CYS A 61 6.20 -7.04 -1.34
CA CYS A 61 4.80 -7.34 -1.09
C CYS A 61 4.25 -8.36 -2.12
N THR A 62 4.59 -8.19 -3.40
CA THR A 62 4.21 -9.11 -4.47
C THR A 62 4.80 -10.51 -4.25
N SER A 63 6.08 -10.60 -3.86
CA SER A 63 6.75 -11.87 -3.52
C SER A 63 6.12 -12.57 -2.31
N CYS A 64 5.58 -11.77 -1.38
CA CYS A 64 4.80 -12.26 -0.24
C CYS A 64 3.32 -12.49 -0.57
N GLN A 65 2.92 -12.42 -1.85
CA GLN A 65 1.56 -12.66 -2.34
C GLN A 65 0.49 -11.72 -1.75
N PHE A 66 0.86 -10.48 -1.43
CA PHE A 66 -0.11 -9.41 -1.27
C PHE A 66 -0.53 -8.89 -2.65
N PHE A 67 -1.83 -8.72 -2.87
CA PHE A 67 -2.37 -8.28 -4.17
C PHE A 67 -3.09 -6.94 -4.07
N GLY A 68 -2.92 -6.11 -5.12
CA GLY A 68 -3.53 -4.78 -5.19
C GLY A 68 -2.98 -3.83 -4.12
N VAL A 69 -1.66 -3.84 -3.94
CA VAL A 69 -0.97 -3.08 -2.88
C VAL A 69 -0.93 -1.60 -3.24
N VAL A 70 -1.39 -0.74 -2.32
CA VAL A 70 -1.33 0.72 -2.41
C VAL A 70 -0.74 1.26 -1.12
N PHE A 71 0.39 1.97 -1.20
CA PHE A 71 1.05 2.56 -0.03
C PHE A 71 0.45 3.93 0.29
N GLU A 72 0.20 4.22 1.56
CA GLU A 72 -0.43 5.49 1.98
C GLU A 72 0.42 6.71 1.58
N ASP A 73 1.74 6.58 1.57
CA ASP A 73 2.68 7.63 1.17
C ASP A 73 2.90 7.73 -0.35
N ASP A 74 2.34 6.81 -1.15
CA ASP A 74 2.24 6.96 -2.61
C ASP A 74 0.94 7.67 -3.02
N VAL A 75 0.04 7.99 -2.08
CA VAL A 75 -1.23 8.70 -2.34
C VAL A 75 -1.05 10.22 -2.29
N GLU A 76 0.17 10.73 -2.13
CA GLU A 76 0.45 12.16 -2.30
C GLU A 76 0.66 12.50 -3.79
N ASP A 77 -0.31 13.24 -4.35
CA ASP A 77 -0.28 14.18 -5.50
C ASP A 77 -0.91 13.87 -6.88
N ASP A 78 -1.73 12.82 -7.06
CA ASP A 78 -2.49 12.61 -8.32
C ASP A 78 -3.84 13.36 -8.41
N PHE A 79 -3.91 14.61 -7.90
CA PHE A 79 -5.08 15.46 -8.16
C PHE A 79 -4.79 16.86 -8.72
N GLU A 80 -3.55 17.37 -8.66
CA GLU A 80 -3.24 18.71 -9.19
C GLU A 80 -2.21 18.77 -10.34
N GLU A 81 -1.43 17.73 -10.64
CA GLU A 81 -0.36 17.84 -11.66
C GLU A 81 -0.77 17.38 -13.09
N GLU A 82 -1.66 16.38 -13.26
CA GLU A 82 -2.12 15.99 -14.61
C GLU A 82 -3.05 17.02 -15.29
N CYS A 83 -3.64 17.96 -14.53
CA CYS A 83 -4.48 19.03 -15.11
C CYS A 83 -3.66 20.24 -15.61
N GLN A 84 -2.41 20.43 -15.17
CA GLN A 84 -1.60 21.57 -15.59
C GLN A 84 -0.83 21.32 -16.89
N GLU A 85 -0.40 20.08 -17.17
CA GLU A 85 0.27 19.76 -18.43
C GLU A 85 -0.68 19.80 -19.64
N ALA A 86 -1.98 19.53 -19.45
CA ALA A 86 -2.97 19.64 -20.52
C ALA A 86 -3.30 21.10 -20.92
N THR A 87 -3.02 22.08 -20.05
CA THR A 87 -3.32 23.51 -20.29
C THR A 87 -2.15 24.25 -20.95
N LEU A 88 -0.92 23.72 -20.86
CA LEU A 88 0.29 24.36 -21.44
C LEU A 88 0.59 23.97 -22.90
N LEU A 89 -0.14 23.00 -23.47
CA LEU A 89 0.01 22.57 -24.87
C LEU A 89 -0.89 23.32 -25.87
N TRP A 90 -1.69 24.28 -25.41
CA TRP A 90 -2.63 25.06 -26.25
C TRP A 90 -2.41 26.59 -26.18
N HIS A 91 -1.15 27.02 -26.06
CA HIS A 91 -0.77 28.41 -26.29
C HIS A 91 0.38 28.54 -27.29
#